data_AF-A0A4Y7K8F4-F1
#
_entry.id   AF-A0A4Y7K8F4-F1
#
_cell.length_a   1.000
_cell.length_b   1.000
_cell.length_c   1.000
_cell.angle_alpha   90.00
_cell.angle_beta   90.00
_cell.angle_gamma   90.00
#
_symmetry.space_group_name_H-M   'P 1'
#
loop_
_entity.id
_entity.type
_entity.pdbx_description
1 polymer ?
#
loop_
_entity_poly.entity_id
_entity_poly.type
_entity_poly.pdbx_seq_one_letter_code
_entity_poly.pdbx_strand_id
1 'polypeptide(L)' 'MGVLEGEIFLQNLPSIVNAHALDSQPGDRVMDMCAAPGGKSTALAILMRDEGEIVVADRSHNKIYIPLLE' A
#
# COMPACT_ATOMS: atom_id res chain seq x y z
N MET A 1 0.22 12.38 11.63
CA MET A 1 1.06 11.18 11.81
C MET A 1 2.27 11.40 10.93
N GLY A 2 3.31 12.05 11.45
CA GLY A 2 4.38 12.61 10.62
C GLY A 2 5.75 12.21 11.13
N VAL A 3 6.59 11.72 10.24
CA VAL A 3 8.04 11.79 10.44
C VAL A 3 8.69 12.52 9.26
N LEU A 4 8.28 12.27 8.01
CA LEU A 4 8.58 13.13 6.84
C LEU A 4 7.42 13.02 5.84
N GLU A 5 6.74 14.12 5.54
CA GLU A 5 5.60 14.16 4.63
C GLU A 5 6.03 13.78 3.20
N GLY A 6 5.31 12.83 2.57
CA GLY A 6 5.60 12.37 1.21
C GLY A 6 6.81 11.43 1.05
N GLU A 7 7.72 11.36 2.03
CA GLU A 7 8.95 10.55 1.90
C GLU A 7 8.92 9.25 2.71
N ILE A 8 8.21 9.22 3.84
CA ILE A 8 8.24 8.07 4.76
C ILE A 8 6.83 7.73 5.25
N PHE A 9 6.46 6.45 5.11
CA PHE A 9 5.24 5.89 5.70
C PHE A 9 5.58 4.99 6.88
N LEU A 10 5.04 5.29 8.07
CA LEU A 10 5.19 4.44 9.26
C LEU A 10 4.41 3.13 9.09
N GLN A 11 5.16 2.02 8.94
CA GLN A 11 4.62 0.66 8.83
C GLN A 11 4.96 -0.19 10.04
N ASN A 12 4.08 -1.13 10.37
CA ASN A 12 4.44 -2.20 11.30
C ASN A 12 5.23 -3.30 10.57
N LEU A 13 6.07 -4.02 11.32
CA LEU A 13 6.91 -5.08 10.77
C LEU A 13 6.11 -6.17 10.02
N PRO A 14 4.95 -6.66 10.51
CA PRO A 14 4.18 -7.68 9.78
C PRO A 14 3.70 -7.21 8.40
N SER A 15 3.35 -5.94 8.22
CA SER A 15 2.92 -5.43 6.92
C SER A 15 4.07 -5.41 5.91
N ILE A 16 5.28 -5.06 6.36
CA ILE A 16 6.49 -5.08 5.51
C ILE A 16 6.81 -6.52 5.10
N VAL A 17 6.85 -7.44 6.07
CA VAL A 17 7.17 -8.86 5.79
C VAL A 17 6.16 -9.48 4.82
N ASN A 18 4.87 -9.21 4.98
CA ASN A 18 3.84 -9.72 4.08
C ASN A 18 4.02 -9.22 2.64
N ALA A 19 4.40 -7.95 2.45
CA ALA A 19 4.65 -7.40 1.12
C ALA A 19 5.84 -8.09 0.45
N HIS A 20 6.92 -8.37 1.19
CA HIS A 20 8.06 -9.14 0.68
C HIS A 20 7.72 -10.60 0.42
N ALA A 21 6.91 -11.24 1.27
CA ALA A 21 6.53 -12.64 1.11
C ALA A 21 5.63 -12.87 -0.12
N LEU A 22 4.90 -11.85 -0.57
CA LEU A 22 4.11 -11.91 -1.80
C LEU A 22 4.98 -11.93 -3.06
N ASP A 23 6.23 -11.44 -2.98
CA ASP A 23 7.24 -11.43 -4.05
C ASP A 23 6.73 -10.85 -5.38
N SER A 24 5.90 -9.80 -5.31
CA SER A 24 5.40 -9.10 -6.50
C SER A 24 6.54 -8.40 -7.24
N GLN A 25 6.60 -8.59 -8.55
CA GLN A 25 7.62 -8.03 -9.42
C GLN A 25 7.12 -6.78 -10.16
N PRO A 26 8.03 -5.89 -10.60
CA PRO A 26 7.68 -4.82 -11.54
C PRO A 26 6.93 -5.36 -12.76
N GLY A 27 5.79 -4.74 -13.06
CA GLY A 27 4.89 -5.12 -14.17
C GLY A 27 3.75 -6.08 -13.78
N ASP A 28 3.76 -6.64 -12.57
CA ASP A 28 2.69 -7.52 -12.11
C ASP A 28 1.35 -6.77 -11.91
N ARG A 29 0.27 -7.55 -11.90
CA ARG A 29 -1.07 -7.12 -11.52
C ARG A 29 -1.44 -7.72 -10.18
N VAL A 30 -1.64 -6.87 -9.16
CA VAL A 30 -1.89 -7.29 -7.77
C VAL A 30 -3.22 -6.72 -7.26
N MET A 31 -3.93 -7.49 -6.42
CA MET A 31 -5.19 -7.07 -5.79
C MET A 31 -5.04 -7.04 -4.26
N ASP A 32 -5.22 -5.88 -3.64
CA ASP A 32 -5.33 -5.72 -2.18
C ASP A 32 -6.80 -5.52 -1.79
N MET A 33 -7.41 -6.54 -1.22
CA MET A 33 -8.85 -6.56 -0.89
C MET A 33 -9.20 -5.89 0.44
N CYS A 34 -8.20 -5.56 1.26
CA CYS A 34 -8.37 -4.97 2.59
C CYS A 34 -7.41 -3.77 2.74
N ALA A 35 -7.42 -2.91 1.72
CA ALA A 35 -6.35 -1.94 1.53
C ALA A 35 -6.36 -0.84 2.59
N ALA A 36 -7.51 -0.38 3.07
CA ALA A 36 -7.58 0.84 3.87
C ALA A 36 -6.86 0.69 5.22
N PRO A 37 -6.00 1.65 5.62
CA PRO A 37 -5.81 3.00 5.04
C PRO A 37 -4.78 3.12 3.88
N GLY A 38 -4.25 2.02 3.35
CA GLY A 38 -3.43 1.98 2.12
C GLY A 38 -1.98 1.54 2.33
N GLY A 39 -1.56 1.35 3.59
CA GLY A 39 -0.15 1.18 3.92
C GLY A 39 0.55 -0.04 3.28
N LYS A 40 -0.14 -1.18 3.18
CA LYS A 40 0.39 -2.38 2.52
C LYS A 40 0.47 -2.20 1.01
N SER A 41 -0.56 -1.59 0.43
CA SER A 41 -0.60 -1.26 -1.00
C SER A 41 0.54 -0.30 -1.37
N THR A 42 0.86 0.68 -0.53
CA THR A 42 2.04 1.55 -0.71
C THR A 42 3.36 0.76 -0.65
N ALA A 43 3.50 -0.16 0.31
CA ALA A 43 4.69 -1.01 0.38
C ALA A 43 4.86 -1.87 -0.89
N LEU A 44 3.77 -2.42 -1.43
CA LEU A 44 3.78 -3.15 -2.70
C LEU A 44 4.16 -2.25 -3.88
N ALA A 45 3.63 -1.03 -3.95
CA ALA A 45 3.97 -0.07 -5.00
C ALA A 45 5.48 0.23 -5.03
N ILE A 46 6.08 0.42 -3.84
CA ILE A 46 7.54 0.61 -3.69
C ILE A 46 8.33 -0.61 -4.19
N LEU A 47 7.92 -1.83 -3.82
CA LEU A 47 8.60 -3.06 -4.25
C LEU A 47 8.48 -3.29 -5.76
N MET A 48 7.32 -2.97 -6.33
CA MET A 48 7.03 -3.03 -7.77
C MET A 48 7.61 -1.84 -8.55
N ARG A 49 8.27 -0.89 -7.87
CA ARG A 49 8.90 0.31 -8.46
C ARG A 49 7.94 1.16 -9.29
N ASP A 50 6.68 1.23 -8.86
CA ASP A 50 5.59 1.90 -9.57
C ASP A 50 5.38 1.40 -11.02
N GLU A 51 5.81 0.16 -11.32
CA GLU A 51 5.58 -0.51 -12.60
C GLU A 51 4.54 -1.64 -12.42
N GLY A 52 3.47 -1.61 -13.21
CA GLY A 52 2.37 -2.58 -13.15
C GLY A 52 1.05 -1.96 -12.68
N GLU A 53 0.21 -2.76 -12.02
CA GLU A 53 -1.07 -2.27 -11.48
C GLU A 53 -1.37 -2.91 -10.12
N ILE A 54 -1.77 -2.07 -9.16
CA ILE A 54 -2.29 -2.50 -7.87
C ILE A 54 -3.74 -2.04 -7.78
N VAL A 55 -4.66 -3.00 -7.76
CA VAL A 55 -6.09 -2.73 -7.54
C VAL A 55 -6.36 -2.83 -6.05
N VAL A 56 -6.86 -1.73 -5.47
CA VAL A 56 -7.17 -1.64 -4.05
C VAL A 56 -8.68 -1.65 -3.83
N ALA A 57 -9.13 -2.42 -2.85
CA ALA A 57 -10.50 -2.41 -2.37
C ALA A 57 -10.51 -2.47 -0.83
N ASP A 58 -11.56 -1.90 -0.24
CA ASP A 58 -11.91 -2.15 1.15
C ASP A 58 -13.43 -2.16 1.25
N ARG A 59 -13.98 -3.11 2.02
CA ARG A 59 -15.43 -3.24 2.23
C ARG A 59 -15.99 -2.09 3.08
N SER A 60 -15.17 -1.54 3.98
CA SER A 60 -15.59 -0.59 4.99
C SER A 60 -15.58 0.81 4.41
N HIS A 61 -16.75 1.34 4.05
CA HIS A 61 -16.88 2.69 3.48
C HIS A 61 -16.23 3.77 4.37
N ASN A 62 -16.32 3.62 5.69
CA ASN A 62 -15.72 4.55 6.66
C ASN A 62 -14.18 4.56 6.66
N LYS A 63 -13.53 3.57 6.05
CA LYS A 63 -12.07 3.45 5.99
C LYS A 63 -11.50 3.94 4.66
N ILE A 64 -12.33 4.10 3.63
CA ILE A 64 -11.89 4.54 2.28
C ILE A 64 -11.45 6.02 2.28
N TYR A 65 -11.63 6.74 3.39
CA TYR A 65 -11.13 8.11 3.52
C TYR A 65 -9.61 8.13 3.73
N ILE A 66 -8.89 8.45 2.65
CA ILE A 66 -7.47 8.82 2.70
C ILE A 66 -7.40 10.35 2.52
N PRO A 67 -7.01 11.14 3.54
CA PRO A 67 -6.90 12.60 3.44
C PRO A 67 -5.72 13.11 2.60
N LEU A 68 -5.06 12.27 1.78
CA LEU A 68 -3.81 12.60 1.06
C LEU A 68 -4.04 13.20 -0.35
N LEU A 69 -5.19 13.84 -0.59
CA LEU A 69 -5.45 14.63 -1.81
C LEU A 69 -5.87 16.06 -1.46
N GLU A 70 -5.05 16.73 -0.65
CA GLU A 70 -4.79 18.18 -0.77
C GLU A 70 -3.29 18.42 -0.89
#